data_AF-A0A4Z1CMK6-F1
#
_entry.id   AF-A0A4Z1CMK6-F1
#
_cell.length_a   1.000
_cell.length_b   1.000
_cell.length_c   1.000
_cell.angle_alpha   90.00
_cell.angle_beta   90.00
_cell.angle_gamma   90.00
#
_symmetry.space_group_name_H-M   'P 1'
#
loop_
_entity.id
_entity.type
_entity.pdbx_description
1 polymer ?
#
loop_
_entity_poly.entity_id
_entity_poly.type
_entity_poly.pdbx_seq_one_letter_code
_entity_poly.pdbx_strand_id
1 'polypeptide(L)'
;MTSQHGAPESQTLGALVHQLSQQIPELIRSEMRLAQAEVAQKGRRAGIGIGMFSVAGLLAFFAFGALVATAILGLAHVVDAWLAALLVALVLLAGAAVAGLVGKNKVAEATPAAPERAIHGLKEDIATVKGDHHE
;
A
#
# COMPACT_ATOMS: atom_id res chain seq x y z
N MET A 1 72.76 19.34 23.40
CA MET A 1 71.93 18.58 22.44
C MET A 1 70.50 18.62 22.96
N THR A 2 69.74 19.66 22.62
CA THR A 2 68.36 19.86 23.12
C THR A 2 67.36 19.61 22.00
N SER A 3 66.39 18.76 22.34
CA SER A 3 65.29 18.20 21.58
C SER A 3 64.42 19.27 20.91
N GLN A 4 64.31 19.23 19.59
CA GLN A 4 63.21 19.88 18.85
C GLN A 4 62.03 18.91 18.80
N HIS A 5 61.14 19.02 19.77
CA HIS A 5 59.81 18.42 19.74
C HIS A 5 58.90 19.42 19.02
N GLY A 6 58.65 19.19 17.72
CA GLY A 6 57.70 19.98 16.96
C GLY A 6 56.32 19.85 17.59
N ALA A 7 55.76 20.98 18.04
CA ALA A 7 54.45 21.03 18.66
C ALA A 7 53.37 20.46 17.73
N PRO A 8 52.40 19.69 18.26
CA PRO A 8 51.26 19.24 17.48
C PRO A 8 50.45 20.47 17.08
N GLU A 9 50.27 20.69 15.77
CA GLU A 9 49.31 21.67 15.27
C GLU A 9 47.96 21.44 15.94
N SER A 10 47.54 22.41 16.76
CA SER A 10 46.20 22.51 17.29
C SER A 10 45.22 22.56 16.12
N GLN A 11 44.51 21.47 15.85
CA GLN A 11 43.40 21.46 14.90
C GLN A 11 42.44 22.59 15.31
N THR A 12 42.36 23.62 14.48
CA THR A 12 41.56 24.80 14.79
C THR A 12 40.08 24.42 14.75
N LEU A 13 39.25 25.00 15.63
CA LEU A 13 37.81 24.77 15.66
C LEU A 13 37.15 25.01 14.28
N GLY A 14 37.72 25.92 13.48
CA GLY A 14 37.33 26.17 12.09
C GLY A 14 37.63 25.00 11.14
N ALA A 15 38.70 24.26 11.35
CA ALA A 15 39.01 23.06 10.55
C ALA A 15 38.04 21.91 10.84
N LEU A 16 37.60 21.71 12.09
CA LEU A 16 36.58 20.71 12.44
C LEU A 16 35.20 21.05 11.87
N VAL A 17 34.78 22.32 11.94
CA VAL A 17 33.52 22.78 11.33
C VAL A 17 33.56 22.63 9.81
N HIS A 18 34.71 22.91 9.18
CA HIS A 18 34.89 22.68 7.75
C HIS A 18 34.80 21.19 7.38
N GLN A 19 35.39 20.30 8.18
CA GLN A 19 35.30 18.85 7.98
C GLN A 19 33.88 18.31 8.18
N LEU A 20 33.14 18.76 9.20
CA LEU A 20 31.73 18.39 9.40
C LEU A 20 30.86 18.88 8.24
N SER A 21 31.08 20.11 7.78
CA SER A 21 30.35 20.67 6.62
C SER A 21 30.60 19.88 5.33
N GLN A 22 31.75 19.20 5.20
CA GLN A 22 32.04 18.32 4.08
C GLN A 22 31.47 16.89 4.25
N GLN A 23 31.24 16.42 5.49
CA GLN A 23 30.75 15.06 5.77
C GLN A 23 29.22 14.93 5.78
N ILE A 24 28.50 15.96 6.21
CA ILE A 24 27.01 15.97 6.23
C ILE A 24 26.40 15.66 4.85
N PRO A 25 26.88 16.24 3.72
CA PRO A 25 26.35 15.94 2.39
C PRO A 25 26.45 14.46 2.02
N GLU A 26 27.50 13.77 2.47
CA GLU A 26 27.70 12.35 2.17
C GLU A 26 26.76 11.46 2.99
N LEU A 27 26.51 11.83 4.25
CA LEU A 27 25.52 11.14 5.09
C LEU A 27 24.09 11.30 4.54
N ILE A 28 23.71 12.49 4.09
CA ILE A 28 22.40 12.71 3.46
C ILE A 28 22.28 11.86 2.20
N ARG A 29 23.32 11.81 1.36
CA ARG A 29 23.34 10.97 0.17
C ARG A 29 23.25 9.48 0.50
N SER A 30 23.89 9.03 1.58
CA SER A 30 23.83 7.61 1.99
C SER A 30 22.45 7.22 2.50
N GLU A 31 21.82 8.05 3.33
CA GLU A 31 20.43 7.87 3.78
C GLU A 31 19.45 7.89 2.60
N MET A 32 19.64 8.80 1.64
CA MET A 32 18.84 8.81 0.41
C MET A 32 19.03 7.54 -0.43
N ARG A 33 20.25 7.01 -0.52
CA ARG A 33 20.54 5.75 -1.24
C ARG A 33 19.92 4.56 -0.52
N LEU A 34 19.95 4.55 0.81
CA LEU A 34 19.33 3.52 1.63
C LEU A 34 17.80 3.55 1.48
N ALA A 35 17.19 4.73 1.61
CA ALA A 35 15.75 4.91 1.40
C ALA A 35 15.32 4.48 -0.01
N GLN A 36 16.09 4.85 -1.05
CA GLN A 36 15.85 4.38 -2.42
C GLN A 36 15.94 2.86 -2.54
N ALA A 37 16.95 2.24 -1.93
CA ALA A 37 17.11 0.79 -1.94
C ALA A 37 15.95 0.09 -1.22
N GLU A 38 15.50 0.61 -0.08
CA GLU A 38 14.38 0.07 0.68
C GLU A 38 13.05 0.20 -0.10
N VAL A 39 12.80 1.37 -0.70
CA VAL A 39 11.63 1.61 -1.57
C VAL A 39 11.66 0.67 -2.78
N ALA A 40 12.81 0.52 -3.44
CA ALA A 40 12.97 -0.39 -4.57
C ALA A 40 12.72 -1.85 -4.16
N GLN A 41 13.23 -2.28 -2.99
CA GLN A 41 13.03 -3.63 -2.48
C GLN A 41 11.57 -3.89 -2.10
N LYS A 42 10.92 -2.94 -1.40
CA LYS A 42 9.49 -3.00 -1.06
C LYS A 42 8.64 -3.01 -2.34
N GLY A 43 8.94 -2.14 -3.30
CA GLY A 43 8.29 -2.06 -4.59
C GLY A 43 8.41 -3.36 -5.39
N ARG A 44 9.59 -3.98 -5.42
CA ARG A 44 9.79 -5.28 -6.08
C ARG A 44 8.98 -6.39 -5.42
N ARG A 45 8.98 -6.48 -4.08
CA ARG A 45 8.20 -7.49 -3.35
C ARG A 45 6.69 -7.29 -3.58
N ALA A 46 6.21 -6.05 -3.48
CA ALA A 46 4.83 -5.70 -3.77
C ALA A 46 4.47 -6.03 -5.24
N GLY A 47 5.33 -5.70 -6.19
CA GLY A 47 5.13 -5.97 -7.62
C GLY A 47 5.04 -7.46 -7.93
N ILE A 48 5.92 -8.29 -7.35
CA ILE A 48 5.84 -9.75 -7.48
C ILE A 48 4.53 -10.26 -6.86
N GLY A 49 4.14 -9.77 -5.68
CA GLY A 49 2.90 -10.14 -5.02
C GLY A 49 1.66 -9.81 -5.86
N ILE A 50 1.57 -8.58 -6.37
CA ILE A 50 0.50 -8.14 -7.27
C ILE A 50 0.48 -8.99 -8.54
N GLY A 51 1.65 -9.24 -9.15
CA GLY A 51 1.76 -10.08 -10.35
C GLY A 51 1.27 -11.51 -10.12
N MET A 52 1.73 -12.17 -9.06
CA MET A 52 1.29 -13.53 -8.70
C MET A 52 -0.20 -13.58 -8.36
N PHE A 53 -0.72 -12.60 -7.61
CA PHE A 53 -2.14 -12.53 -7.27
C PHE A 53 -3.01 -12.32 -8.52
N SER A 54 -2.52 -11.53 -9.49
CA SER A 54 -3.21 -11.32 -10.76
C SER A 54 -3.31 -12.60 -11.57
N VAL A 55 -2.22 -13.36 -11.68
CA VAL A 55 -2.20 -14.67 -12.35
C VAL A 55 -3.11 -15.67 -11.63
N ALA A 56 -3.02 -15.75 -10.30
CA ALA A 56 -3.86 -16.62 -9.49
C ALA A 56 -5.35 -16.29 -9.67
N GLY A 57 -5.71 -14.99 -9.66
CA GLY A 57 -7.07 -14.52 -9.90
C GLY A 57 -7.59 -14.91 -11.29
N LEU A 58 -6.76 -14.78 -12.32
CA LEU A 58 -7.13 -15.16 -13.69
C LEU A 58 -7.33 -16.68 -13.82
N LEU A 59 -6.42 -17.48 -13.25
CA LEU A 59 -6.56 -18.94 -13.21
C LEU A 59 -7.82 -19.37 -12.44
N ALA A 60 -8.08 -18.74 -11.29
CA ALA A 60 -9.30 -18.99 -10.52
C ALA A 60 -10.57 -18.62 -11.30
N PHE A 61 -10.55 -17.53 -12.06
CA PHE A 61 -11.65 -17.12 -12.92
C PHE A 61 -11.95 -18.16 -14.00
N PHE A 62 -10.92 -18.64 -14.72
CA PHE A 62 -11.10 -19.70 -15.72
C PHE A 62 -11.53 -21.03 -15.10
N ALA A 63 -10.96 -21.41 -13.95
CA ALA A 63 -11.37 -22.61 -13.22
C ALA A 63 -12.83 -22.53 -12.79
N PHE A 64 -13.27 -21.38 -12.29
CA PHE A 64 -14.67 -21.14 -11.95
C PHE A 64 -15.58 -21.24 -13.19
N GLY A 65 -15.19 -20.63 -14.31
CA GLY A 65 -15.90 -20.78 -15.58
C GLY A 65 -16.02 -22.23 -16.04
N ALA A 66 -14.96 -23.02 -15.89
CA ALA A 66 -14.97 -24.46 -16.18
C ALA A 66 -15.95 -25.22 -15.26
N LEU A 67 -15.98 -24.91 -13.95
CA LEU A 67 -16.95 -25.50 -13.02
C LEU A 67 -18.39 -25.14 -13.37
N VAL A 68 -18.65 -23.90 -13.78
CA VAL A 68 -19.97 -23.48 -14.28
C VAL A 68 -20.35 -24.29 -15.53
N ALA A 69 -19.42 -24.46 -16.48
CA ALA A 69 -19.66 -25.29 -17.65
C ALA A 69 -19.91 -26.76 -17.28
N THR A 70 -19.16 -27.32 -16.34
CA THR A 70 -19.39 -28.67 -15.81
C THR A 70 -20.78 -28.81 -15.19
N ALA A 71 -21.23 -27.83 -14.40
CA ALA A 71 -22.57 -27.85 -13.82
C ALA A 71 -23.66 -27.81 -14.90
N ILE A 72 -23.50 -26.98 -15.93
CA ILE A 72 -24.44 -26.90 -17.06
C ILE A 72 -24.48 -28.23 -17.81
N LEU A 73 -23.32 -28.77 -18.19
CA LEU A 73 -23.23 -30.04 -18.93
C LEU A 73 -23.78 -31.22 -18.11
N GLY A 74 -23.49 -31.25 -16.80
CA GLY A 74 -24.03 -32.26 -15.88
C GLY A 74 -25.56 -32.20 -15.80
N LEU A 75 -26.13 -30.99 -15.65
CA LEU A 75 -27.57 -30.80 -15.59
C LEU A 75 -28.25 -31.05 -16.95
N ALA A 76 -27.54 -30.82 -18.06
CA ALA A 76 -28.01 -31.10 -19.41
C ALA A 76 -28.26 -32.60 -19.70
N HIS A 77 -27.82 -33.51 -18.83
CA HIS A 77 -28.21 -34.92 -18.90
C HIS A 77 -29.65 -35.18 -18.43
N VAL A 78 -30.24 -34.24 -17.69
CA VAL A 78 -31.58 -34.39 -17.09
C VAL A 78 -32.60 -33.45 -17.74
N VAL A 79 -32.16 -32.28 -18.22
CA VAL A 79 -32.99 -31.26 -18.89
C VAL A 79 -32.32 -30.76 -20.17
N ASP A 80 -33.03 -30.05 -21.04
CA ASP A 80 -32.41 -29.48 -22.24
C ASP A 80 -31.25 -28.52 -21.88
N ALA A 81 -30.22 -28.50 -22.72
CA ALA A 81 -29.00 -27.72 -22.48
C ALA A 81 -29.27 -26.22 -22.25
N TRP A 82 -30.25 -25.63 -22.95
CA TRP A 82 -30.61 -24.23 -22.78
C TRP A 82 -31.28 -23.96 -21.42
N LEU A 83 -32.11 -24.88 -20.94
CA LEU A 83 -32.74 -24.83 -19.62
C LEU A 83 -31.69 -25.00 -18.51
N ALA A 84 -30.76 -25.95 -18.67
CA ALA A 84 -29.65 -26.15 -17.75
C ALA A 84 -28.81 -24.88 -17.57
N ALA A 85 -28.46 -24.22 -18.69
CA ALA A 85 -27.72 -22.96 -18.67
C ALA A 85 -28.48 -21.85 -17.93
N LEU A 86 -29.80 -21.71 -18.18
CA LEU A 86 -30.63 -20.71 -17.50
C LEU A 86 -30.74 -20.95 -15.99
N LEU A 87 -30.91 -22.20 -15.56
CA LEU A 87 -31.00 -22.54 -14.14
C LEU A 87 -29.70 -22.23 -13.40
N VAL A 88 -28.56 -22.64 -13.96
CA VAL A 88 -27.24 -22.32 -13.39
C VAL A 88 -27.02 -20.81 -13.35
N ALA A 89 -27.37 -20.08 -14.41
CA ALA A 89 -27.28 -18.63 -14.45
C ALA A 89 -28.14 -17.97 -13.37
N LEU A 90 -29.37 -18.44 -13.14
CA LEU A 90 -30.25 -17.92 -12.10
C LEU A 90 -29.66 -18.10 -10.70
N VAL A 91 -29.10 -19.28 -10.41
CA VAL A 91 -28.43 -19.55 -9.13
C VAL A 91 -27.23 -18.62 -8.93
N LEU A 92 -26.41 -18.44 -9.96
CA LEU A 92 -25.25 -17.54 -9.90
C LEU A 92 -25.67 -16.07 -9.72
N LEU A 93 -26.71 -15.62 -10.42
CA LEU A 93 -27.23 -14.26 -10.27
C LEU A 93 -27.81 -14.02 -8.88
N ALA A 94 -28.51 -15.00 -8.31
CA ALA A 94 -29.00 -14.91 -6.93
C ALA A 94 -27.85 -14.79 -5.93
N GLY A 95 -26.81 -15.63 -6.07
CA GLY A 95 -25.60 -15.53 -5.27
C GLY A 95 -24.87 -14.20 -5.42
N ALA A 96 -24.74 -13.70 -6.67
CA ALA A 96 -24.14 -12.41 -6.97
C ALA A 96 -24.92 -11.24 -6.37
N ALA A 97 -26.26 -11.30 -6.39
CA ALA A 97 -27.11 -10.29 -5.76
C ALA A 97 -26.89 -10.25 -4.24
N VAL A 98 -26.87 -11.41 -3.58
CA VAL A 98 -26.60 -11.50 -2.13
C VAL A 98 -25.21 -10.97 -1.80
N ALA A 99 -24.17 -11.44 -2.51
CA ALA A 99 -22.79 -10.99 -2.31
C ALA A 99 -22.64 -9.49 -2.56
N GLY A 100 -23.28 -8.96 -3.60
CA GLY A 100 -23.29 -7.54 -3.93
C GLY A 100 -23.97 -6.69 -2.86
N LEU A 101 -25.11 -7.13 -2.32
CA LEU A 101 -25.81 -6.44 -1.24
C LEU A 101 -24.98 -6.45 0.06
N VAL A 102 -24.41 -7.60 0.43
CA VAL A 102 -23.54 -7.71 1.62
C VAL A 102 -22.28 -6.85 1.46
N GLY A 103 -21.64 -6.91 0.29
CA GLY A 103 -20.47 -6.10 -0.03
C GLY A 103 -20.77 -4.61 0.04
N LYS A 104 -21.89 -4.16 -0.54
CA LYS A 104 -22.35 -2.77 -0.47
C LYS A 104 -22.51 -2.31 0.97
N ASN A 105 -23.12 -3.13 1.83
CA ASN A 105 -23.32 -2.79 3.23
C ASN A 105 -22.00 -2.70 3.99
N LYS A 106 -21.05 -3.61 3.73
CA LYS A 106 -19.71 -3.58 4.35
C LYS A 106 -18.89 -2.37 3.92
N VAL A 107 -18.99 -1.97 2.66
CA VAL A 107 -18.34 -0.73 2.17
C VAL A 107 -18.99 0.50 2.80
N ALA A 108 -20.32 0.51 2.93
CA ALA A 108 -21.02 1.62 3.59
C ALA A 108 -20.64 1.74 5.08
N GLU A 109 -20.51 0.63 5.80
CA GLU A 109 -20.04 0.60 7.21
C GLU A 109 -18.59 1.11 7.36
N ALA A 110 -17.75 0.96 6.33
CA ALA A 110 -16.37 1.44 6.34
C ALA A 110 -16.23 2.94 5.98
N THR A 111 -17.36 3.65 5.84
CA THR A 111 -17.38 5.08 5.48
C THR A 111 -17.81 5.92 6.70
N PRO A 112 -17.10 7.02 7.02
CA PRO A 112 -16.04 7.65 6.23
C PRO A 112 -14.67 7.02 6.45
N ALA A 113 -14.00 6.67 5.35
CA ALA A 113 -12.60 6.23 5.34
C ALA A 113 -11.63 7.35 5.80
N ALA A 114 -12.12 8.58 5.86
CA ALA A 114 -11.39 9.72 6.38
C ALA A 114 -11.39 9.66 7.93
N PRO A 115 -10.22 9.72 8.59
CA PRO A 115 -10.15 9.74 10.05
C PRO A 115 -10.72 11.06 10.56
N GLU A 116 -12.02 11.09 10.84
CA GLU A 116 -12.75 12.29 11.26
C GLU A 116 -12.08 12.98 12.45
N ARG A 117 -11.56 12.18 13.40
CA ARG A 117 -10.81 12.66 14.56
C ARG A 117 -9.51 13.38 14.18
N ALA A 118 -8.77 12.88 13.20
CA ALA A 118 -7.53 13.53 12.76
C ALA A 118 -7.81 14.80 11.95
N ILE A 119 -8.90 14.82 11.19
CA ILE A 119 -9.35 16.00 10.45
C ILE A 119 -9.90 17.07 11.42
N HIS A 120 -10.62 16.66 12.47
CA HIS A 120 -11.08 17.57 13.52
C HIS A 120 -9.93 18.18 14.31
N GLY A 121 -8.97 17.36 14.77
CA GLY A 121 -7.78 17.86 15.47
C GLY A 121 -7.00 18.85 14.63
N LEU A 122 -6.79 18.56 13.33
CA LEU A 122 -6.11 19.49 12.43
C LEU A 122 -6.88 20.80 12.23
N LYS A 123 -8.22 20.77 12.21
CA LYS A 123 -9.06 21.98 12.13
C LYS A 123 -8.97 22.81 13.41
N GLU A 124 -8.95 22.16 14.57
CA GLU A 124 -8.83 22.81 15.89
C GLU A 124 -7.43 23.43 16.08
N ASP A 125 -6.38 22.73 15.63
CA ASP A 125 -5.01 23.24 15.62
C ASP A 125 -4.89 24.45 14.68
N ILE A 126 -5.50 24.40 13.49
CA ILE A 126 -5.54 25.54 12.56
C ILE A 126 -6.33 26.71 13.13
N ALA A 127 -7.45 26.47 13.83
CA ALA A 127 -8.23 27.52 14.48
C ALA A 127 -7.45 28.20 15.62
N THR A 128 -6.71 27.42 16.40
CA THR A 128 -5.83 27.90 17.47
C THR A 128 -4.69 28.77 16.91
N VAL A 129 -4.08 28.34 15.80
CA VAL A 129 -3.01 29.11 15.13
C VAL A 129 -3.53 30.34 14.40
N LYS A 130 -4.79 30.31 13.91
CA LYS A 130 -5.42 31.45 13.23
C LYS A 130 -5.95 32.52 14.19
N GLY A 131 -5.96 32.24 15.50
CA GLY A 131 -5.97 33.27 16.54
C GLY A 131 -7.35 33.77 16.96
N ASP A 132 -8.22 32.88 17.47
CA ASP A 132 -9.28 33.30 18.40
C ASP A 132 -8.70 33.31 19.83
N HIS A 133 -7.81 34.26 20.09
CA HIS A 133 -7.60 34.77 21.45
C HIS A 133 -8.64 35.86 21.68
N HIS A 134 -9.84 35.43 22.07
CA HIS A 134 -10.78 36.29 22.77
C HIS A 134 -10.29 36.44 24.22
N GLU A 135 -9.56 37.52 24.49
CA GLU A 135 -9.60 38.17 25.81
C GLU A 135 -10.99 38.77 26.07
#